data_AF-A0A1E8VRQ6-F1
#
_entry.id   AF-A0A1E8VRQ6-F1
#
_cell.length_a   1.000
_cell.length_b   1.000
_cell.length_c   1.000
_cell.angle_alpha   90.00
_cell.angle_beta   90.00
_cell.angle_gamma   90.00
#
_symmetry.space_group_name_H-M   'P 1'
#
loop_
_entity.id
_entity.type
_entity.pdbx_description
1 polymer ?
#
loop_
_entity_poly.entity_id
_entity_poly.type
_entity_poly.pdbx_seq_one_letter_code
_entity_poly.pdbx_strand_id
1 'polypeptide(L)'
;MRLSDLKEPTYINRLGSFDPRTPRGVAAILLAVVGFVVVAAFLALPDLGDGERLGLGVILVGVIWSETYLLRSIDKADKGPLS
;
A
#
# COMPACT_ATOMS: atom_id res chain seq x y z
N MET A 1 -17.49 13.69 -18.72
CA MET A 1 -17.11 12.84 -17.56
C MET A 1 -18.10 13.14 -16.45
N ARG A 2 -18.84 12.14 -15.95
CA ARG A 2 -19.90 12.33 -14.95
C ARG A 2 -19.29 12.29 -13.54
N LEU A 3 -19.78 13.12 -12.62
CA LEU A 3 -19.36 13.11 -11.21
C LEU A 3 -19.51 11.72 -10.52
N SER A 4 -20.25 10.81 -11.13
CA SER A 4 -20.45 9.43 -10.69
C SER A 4 -19.16 8.60 -10.66
N ASP A 5 -18.15 8.94 -11.46
CA ASP A 5 -16.86 8.24 -11.50
C ASP A 5 -15.96 8.61 -10.30
N LEU A 6 -16.24 9.70 -9.57
CA LEU A 6 -15.56 10.05 -8.31
C LEU A 6 -16.09 9.25 -7.11
N LYS A 7 -17.10 8.39 -7.30
CA LYS A 7 -17.66 7.56 -6.23
C LYS A 7 -16.83 6.32 -5.94
N GLU A 8 -15.93 5.92 -6.84
CA GLU A 8 -14.89 4.96 -6.45
C GLU A 8 -13.93 5.66 -5.50
N PRO A 9 -13.80 5.20 -4.24
CA PRO A 9 -12.87 5.81 -3.32
C PRO A 9 -11.48 5.70 -3.95
N THR A 10 -10.91 6.86 -4.31
CA THR A 10 -9.53 6.97 -4.78
C THR A 10 -8.64 6.23 -3.77
N TYR A 11 -7.57 5.59 -4.23
CA TYR A 11 -6.66 4.77 -3.40
C TYR A 11 -6.28 5.43 -2.04
N ILE A 12 -6.13 6.76 -2.03
CA ILE A 12 -5.86 7.58 -0.84
C ILE A 12 -7.01 7.56 0.18
N ASN A 13 -8.26 7.52 -0.29
CA ASN A 13 -9.46 7.51 0.56
C ASN A 13 -9.69 6.14 1.24
N ARG A 14 -9.21 5.03 0.64
CA ARG A 14 -9.20 3.70 1.31
C ARG A 14 -8.14 3.59 2.39
N LEU A 15 -7.00 4.29 2.26
CA LEU A 15 -6.00 4.41 3.33
C LEU A 15 -6.58 5.08 4.58
N GLY A 16 -7.46 6.07 4.40
CA GLY A 16 -8.16 6.74 5.51
C GLY A 16 -9.25 5.89 6.19
N SER A 17 -9.76 4.83 5.51
CA SER A 17 -10.79 3.94 6.05
C SER A 17 -10.24 2.63 6.61
N PHE A 18 -8.91 2.48 6.72
CA PHE A 18 -8.32 1.26 7.26
C PHE A 18 -8.51 1.22 8.77
N ASP A 19 -9.33 0.26 9.25
CA ASP A 19 -9.55 0.06 10.67
C ASP A 19 -8.34 -0.64 11.31
N PRO A 20 -7.56 0.03 12.18
CA PRO A 20 -6.40 -0.55 12.85
C PRO A 20 -6.79 -1.66 13.84
N ARG A 21 -8.08 -1.87 14.12
CA ARG A 21 -8.57 -2.97 14.97
C ARG A 21 -8.63 -4.31 14.24
N THR A 22 -8.52 -4.31 12.90
CA THR A 22 -8.46 -5.55 12.12
C THR A 22 -7.00 -5.95 11.86
N PRO A 23 -6.65 -7.24 11.90
CA PRO A 23 -5.28 -7.69 11.62
C PRO A 23 -4.80 -7.26 10.22
N ARG A 24 -5.73 -7.11 9.26
CA ARG A 24 -5.44 -6.60 7.92
C ARG A 24 -5.16 -5.09 7.90
N GLY A 25 -5.83 -4.31 8.75
CA GLY A 25 -5.56 -2.88 8.90
C GLY A 25 -4.21 -2.60 9.54
N VAL A 26 -3.84 -3.39 10.55
CA VAL A 26 -2.48 -3.33 11.11
C VAL A 26 -1.43 -3.64 10.05
N ALA A 27 -1.63 -4.69 9.24
CA ALA A 27 -0.71 -5.04 8.16
C ALA A 27 -0.58 -3.92 7.11
N ALA A 28 -1.68 -3.27 6.72
CA ALA A 28 -1.65 -2.14 5.80
C ALA A 28 -0.90 -0.93 6.36
N ILE A 29 -1.12 -0.59 7.62
CA ILE A 29 -0.42 0.52 8.30
C ILE A 29 1.09 0.22 8.37
N LEU A 30 1.48 -1.00 8.74
CA LEU A 30 2.88 -1.41 8.79
C LEU A 30 3.54 -1.31 7.41
N LEU A 31 2.87 -1.77 6.35
CA LEU A 31 3.38 -1.65 4.98
C LEU A 31 3.54 -0.19 4.56
N ALA A 32 2.58 0.67 4.86
CA ALA A 32 2.67 2.10 4.58
C ALA A 32 3.85 2.76 5.31
N VAL A 33 4.08 2.41 6.59
CA VAL A 33 5.23 2.89 7.36
C VAL A 33 6.54 2.42 6.74
N VAL A 34 6.64 1.14 6.36
CA VAL A 34 7.83 0.60 5.69
C VAL A 34 8.09 1.33 4.37
N GLY A 35 7.08 1.50 3.53
CA GLY A 35 7.19 2.25 2.28
C GLY A 35 7.68 3.69 2.50
N PHE A 36 7.13 4.38 3.50
CA PHE A 36 7.57 5.73 3.86
C PHE A 36 9.03 5.77 4.32
N VAL A 37 9.47 4.83 5.17
CA VAL A 37 10.85 4.74 5.63
C VAL A 37 11.81 4.48 4.46
N VAL A 38 11.43 3.62 3.52
CA VAL A 38 12.23 3.33 2.32
C VAL A 38 12.38 4.57 1.44
N VAL A 39 11.29 5.31 1.21
CA VAL A 39 11.34 6.58 0.45
C VAL A 39 12.18 7.62 1.20
N ALA A 40 12.00 7.76 2.50
CA ALA A 40 12.78 8.69 3.32
C ALA A 40 14.27 8.34 3.29
N ALA A 41 14.64 7.06 3.37
CA ALA A 41 16.03 6.60 3.25
C ALA A 41 16.60 6.92 1.86
N PHE A 42 15.83 6.72 0.80
CA PHE A 42 16.23 7.05 -0.56
C PHE A 42 16.50 8.55 -0.77
N LEU A 43 15.73 9.42 -0.09
CA LEU A 43 15.89 10.87 -0.16
C LEU A 43 16.99 11.41 0.78
N ALA A 44 17.10 10.84 1.99
CA ALA A 44 18.00 11.33 3.04
C ALA A 44 19.45 10.85 2.86
N LEU A 45 19.66 9.72 2.18
CA LEU A 45 20.99 9.17 1.95
C LEU A 45 21.29 9.17 0.42
N PRO A 46 21.88 10.26 -0.11
CA PRO A 46 22.21 10.35 -1.53
C PRO A 46 23.38 9.44 -1.95
N ASP A 47 24.14 8.92 -0.98
CA ASP A 47 25.36 8.12 -1.16
C ASP A 47 25.14 6.60 -1.00
N LEU A 48 23.89 6.12 -1.13
CA LEU A 48 23.64 4.68 -1.23
C LEU A 48 24.31 4.14 -2.49
N GLY A 49 25.10 3.08 -2.33
CA GLY A 49 25.66 2.36 -3.47
C GLY A 49 24.55 1.84 -4.38
N ASP A 50 24.88 1.62 -5.66
CA ASP A 50 23.91 1.20 -6.68
C ASP A 50 23.14 -0.08 -6.27
N GLY A 51 23.79 -1.00 -5.56
CA GLY A 51 23.16 -2.20 -5.01
C GLY A 51 22.14 -1.93 -3.90
N GLU A 52 22.37 -0.93 -3.06
CA GLU A 52 21.47 -0.57 -1.96
C GLU A 52 20.26 0.20 -2.49
N ARG A 53 20.45 1.07 -3.48
CA ARG A 53 19.35 1.74 -4.20
C ARG A 53 18.45 0.74 -4.92
N LEU A 54 19.03 -0.24 -5.59
CA LEU A 54 18.28 -1.33 -6.21
C LEU A 54 17.52 -2.14 -5.15
N GLY A 55 18.16 -2.45 -4.02
CA GLY A 55 17.51 -3.13 -2.89
C GLY A 55 16.29 -2.36 -2.37
N LEU A 56 16.43 -1.06 -2.11
CA LEU A 56 15.31 -0.21 -1.69
C LEU A 56 14.20 -0.14 -2.74
N GLY A 57 14.56 -0.07 -4.03
CA GLY A 57 13.60 -0.09 -5.13
C GLY A 57 12.78 -1.38 -5.17
N VAL A 58 13.43 -2.54 -5.00
CA VAL A 58 12.76 -3.85 -4.94
C VAL A 58 11.83 -3.94 -3.72
N ILE A 59 12.27 -3.44 -2.57
CA ILE A 59 11.45 -3.38 -1.35
C ILE A 59 10.21 -2.52 -1.59
N LEU A 60 10.35 -1.35 -2.22
CA LEU A 60 9.25 -0.46 -2.57
C LEU A 60 8.21 -1.14 -3.47
N VAL A 61 8.67 -1.82 -4.52
CA VAL A 61 7.79 -2.59 -5.41
C VAL A 61 7.06 -3.70 -4.65
N GLY A 62 7.77 -4.42 -3.76
CA GLY A 62 7.20 -5.46 -2.92
C GLY A 62 6.12 -4.93 -1.95
N VAL A 63 6.35 -3.75 -1.36
CA VAL A 63 5.37 -3.07 -0.49
C VAL A 63 4.10 -2.71 -1.29
N ILE A 64 4.25 -2.06 -2.44
CA ILE A 64 3.12 -1.65 -3.30
C ILE A 64 2.32 -2.88 -3.76
N TRP A 65 3.00 -3.97 -4.14
CA TRP A 65 2.34 -5.20 -4.55
C TRP A 65 1.59 -5.86 -3.38
N SER A 66 2.18 -5.85 -2.19
CA SER A 66 1.58 -6.42 -0.98
C SER A 66 0.33 -5.66 -0.55
N GLU A 67 0.35 -4.32 -0.62
CA GLU A 67 -0.82 -3.47 -0.39
C GLU A 67 -1.94 -3.79 -1.40
N THR A 68 -1.59 -3.94 -2.68
CA THR A 68 -2.55 -4.28 -3.75
C THR A 68 -3.17 -5.66 -3.51
N TYR A 69 -2.36 -6.64 -3.11
CA TYR A 69 -2.83 -8.00 -2.81
C TYR A 69 -3.76 -8.02 -1.59
N LEU A 70 -3.38 -7.33 -0.51
CA LEU A 70 -4.20 -7.20 0.70
C LEU A 70 -5.56 -6.58 0.38
N LEU A 71 -5.59 -5.48 -0.37
CA LEU A 71 -6.83 -4.83 -0.79
C LEU A 71 -7.71 -5.75 -1.63
N ARG A 72 -7.12 -6.52 -2.54
CA ARG A 72 -7.87 -7.49 -3.37
C ARG A 72 -8.42 -8.64 -2.54
N SER A 73 -7.69 -9.08 -1.51
CA SER A 73 -8.16 -10.12 -0.58
C SER A 73 -9.31 -9.61 0.31
N ILE A 74 -9.30 -8.33 0.66
CA ILE A 74 -10.39 -7.68 1.41
C ILE A 74 -11.64 -7.60 0.52
N ASP A 75 -11.52 -7.15 -0.74
CA ASP A 75 -12.66 -7.08 -1.69
C ASP A 75 -13.28 -8.47 -1.93
N LYS A 76 -12.46 -9.52 -2.05
CA LYS A 76 -12.95 -10.91 -2.17
C LYS A 76 -13.62 -11.43 -0.90
N ALA A 77 -13.12 -11.05 0.27
CA ALA A 77 -13.72 -11.44 1.55
C ALA A 77 -15.08 -10.77 1.77
N ASP A 78 -15.25 -9.54 1.26
CA ASP A 78 -16.49 -8.77 1.35
C ASP A 78 -17.57 -9.28 0.38
N LYS A 79 -17.18 -9.76 -0.81
CA LYS A 79 -18.12 -10.25 -1.84
C LYS A 79 -18.63 -11.69 -1.65
N GLY A 80 -17.97 -12.51 -0.83
CA GLY A 80 -18.36 -13.90 -0.58
C GLY A 80 -18.30 -14.82 -1.82
N PRO A 81 -18.29 -16.16 -1.65
CA PRO A 81 -18.20 -17.11 -2.77
C PRO A 81 -19.51 -17.30 -3.58
N LEU A 82 -20.51 -16.41 -3.42
CA LEU A 82 -21.81 -16.52 -4.06
C LEU A 82 -22.27 -15.14 -4.57
N SER A 83 -21.65 -14.67 -5.64
CA SER A 83 -22.24 -13.65 -6.52
C SER A 83 -21.99 -14.02 -7.98
#